data_AF-A0A1V4XPU2-F1
#
_entry.id   AF-A0A1V4XPU2-F1
#
_cell.length_a   1.000
_cell.length_b   1.000
_cell.length_c   1.000
_cell.angle_alpha   90.00
_cell.angle_beta   90.00
_cell.angle_gamma   90.00
#
_symmetry.space_group_name_H-M   'P 1'
#
loop_
_entity.id
_entity.type
_entity.pdbx_description
1 polymer ?
#
loop_
_entity_poly.entity_id
_entity_poly.type
_entity_poly.pdbx_seq_one_letter_code
_entity_poly.pdbx_strand_id
1 'polypeptide(L)' 'MAVLKEGGVPIGRFMIINKTDGLTKDDLIIEANGQYQIQEKPDAFLIKNAECCKSIMVKVSKKD' A
#
# COMPACT_ATOMS: atom_id res chain seq x y z
N MET A 1 6.20 -11.39 10.46
CA MET A 1 5.85 -10.65 9.23
C MET A 1 4.63 -11.28 8.56
N ALA A 2 3.44 -10.76 8.84
CA ALA A 2 2.22 -11.19 8.16
C ALA A 2 1.98 -10.31 6.93
N VAL A 3 1.85 -10.91 5.74
CA VAL A 3 1.46 -10.18 4.53
C VAL A 3 -0.02 -9.82 4.64
N LEU A 4 -0.33 -8.52 4.69
CA LEU A 4 -1.70 -8.03 4.78
C LEU A 4 -2.37 -7.96 3.40
N LYS A 5 -1.59 -7.52 2.40
CA LYS A 5 -2.07 -7.35 1.03
C LYS A 5 -0.89 -7.35 0.07
N GLU A 6 -1.04 -8.04 -1.05
CA GLU A 6 -0.09 -7.99 -2.15
C GLU A 6 -0.89 -7.87 -3.46
N GLY A 7 -0.43 -7.02 -4.38
CA GLY A 7 -1.10 -6.88 -5.67
C GLY A 7 -0.50 -5.81 -6.57
N GLY A 8 -0.79 -5.95 -7.86
CA GLY A 8 -0.44 -4.96 -8.88
C GLY A 8 -1.39 -3.77 -8.86
N VAL A 9 -0.85 -2.56 -8.73
CA VAL A 9 -1.58 -1.30 -8.87
C VAL A 9 -1.33 -0.74 -10.26
N PRO A 10 -2.29 -0.84 -11.20
CA PRO A 10 -2.14 -0.24 -12.51
C PRO A 10 -2.20 1.29 -12.43
N ILE A 11 -1.75 1.94 -13.50
CA ILE A 11 -1.70 3.40 -13.63
C ILE A 11 -3.11 3.98 -13.39
N GLY A 12 -3.19 5.02 -12.56
CA GLY A 12 -4.46 5.69 -12.23
C GLY A 12 -5.37 4.94 -11.27
N ARG A 13 -4.99 3.74 -10.80
CA ARG A 13 -5.70 3.03 -9.72
C ARG A 13 -4.96 3.17 -8.38
N PHE A 14 -5.66 2.74 -7.34
CA PHE A 14 -5.17 2.72 -5.98
C PHE A 14 -5.50 1.39 -5.32
N MET A 15 -4.61 0.96 -4.42
CA MET A 15 -4.85 -0.14 -3.52
C MET A 15 -5.35 0.40 -2.18
N ILE A 16 -6.40 -0.20 -1.65
CA ILE A 16 -6.98 0.14 -0.36
C ILE A 16 -6.52 -0.91 0.65
N ILE A 17 -5.90 -0.44 1.73
CA ILE A 17 -5.56 -1.24 2.91
C ILE A 17 -6.41 -0.71 4.04
N ASN A 18 -7.39 -1.49 4.49
CA ASN A 18 -8.16 -1.09 5.66
C ASN A 18 -7.26 -1.11 6.90
N LYS A 19 -7.37 -0.08 7.74
CA LYS A 19 -6.76 -0.07 9.07
C LYS A 19 -7.57 -1.06 9.92
N THR A 20 -7.19 -2.32 9.89
CA THR A 20 -7.73 -3.30 10.84
C THR A 20 -7.23 -2.93 12.24
N ASP A 21 -8.10 -3.04 13.26
CA ASP A 21 -7.89 -2.55 14.64
C ASP A 21 -6.42 -2.52 15.09
N GLY A 22 -5.91 -1.30 15.32
CA GLY A 22 -4.58 -1.05 15.88
C GLY A 22 -3.41 -0.94 14.89
N LEU A 23 -3.63 -1.07 13.57
CA LEU A 23 -2.56 -0.90 12.58
C LEU A 23 -2.17 0.58 12.37
N THR A 24 -0.97 0.95 12.82
CA THR A 24 -0.36 2.24 12.54
C THR A 24 0.54 2.17 11.30
N LYS A 25 0.86 3.32 10.70
CA LYS A 25 1.76 3.37 9.54
C LYS A 25 3.17 2.87 9.89
N ASP A 26 3.62 3.09 11.11
CA ASP A 26 4.94 2.67 11.60
C ASP A 26 5.06 1.14 11.76
N ASP A 27 3.93 0.47 11.97
CA ASP A 27 3.82 -1.00 11.96
C ASP A 27 3.70 -1.59 10.54
N LEU A 28 3.57 -0.75 9.51
CA LEU A 28 3.36 -1.20 8.13
C LEU A 28 4.63 -1.06 7.31
N ILE A 29 5.06 -2.17 6.73
CA ILE A 29 6.13 -2.22 5.73
C ILE A 29 5.46 -2.24 4.36
N ILE A 30 5.67 -1.17 3.59
CA ILE A 30 5.15 -1.03 2.23
C ILE A 30 6.32 -1.12 1.26
N GLU A 31 6.40 -2.20 0.51
CA GLU A 31 7.39 -2.42 -0.53
C GLU A 31 6.73 -2.28 -1.89
N ALA A 32 7.34 -1.49 -2.77
CA ALA A 32 6.83 -1.30 -4.13
C ALA A 32 7.97 -1.33 -5.15
N ASN A 33 7.72 -1.91 -6.32
CA ASN A 33 8.68 -1.99 -7.43
C ASN A 33 8.62 -0.74 -8.36
N GLY A 34 8.33 0.43 -7.78
CA GLY A 34 8.19 1.69 -8.51
C GLY A 34 7.73 2.82 -7.62
N GLN A 35 7.51 3.99 -8.22
CA GLN A 35 7.01 5.16 -7.50
C GLN A 35 5.55 4.98 -7.09
N TYR A 36 5.30 5.24 -5.82
CA TYR A 36 3.97 5.16 -5.24
C TYR A 36 3.74 6.34 -4.31
N GLN A 37 2.48 6.69 -4.14
CA GLN A 37 2.05 7.71 -3.20
C GLN A 37 1.12 7.09 -2.17
N ILE A 38 1.40 7.30 -0.89
CA ILE A 38 0.49 6.87 0.18
C ILE A 38 -0.37 8.07 0.57
N GLN A 39 -1.68 7.86 0.59
CA GLN A 39 -2.64 8.77 1.19
C GLN A 39 -3.26 8.09 2.40
N GLU A 40 -3.01 8.65 3.57
CA GLU A 40 -3.57 8.14 4.81
C GLU A 40 -4.97 8.72 5.04
N LYS A 41 -5.94 7.83 5.30
CA LYS A 41 -7.27 8.16 5.79
C LYS A 41 -7.42 7.62 7.22
N PRO A 42 -8.38 8.14 8.00
CA PRO A 42 -8.67 7.64 9.35
C PRO A 42 -8.94 6.13 9.36
N ASP A 43 -9.65 5.60 8.37
CA ASP A 43 -10.08 4.18 8.34
C ASP A 43 -9.24 3.29 7.41
N ALA A 44 -8.39 3.86 6.55
CA ALA A 44 -7.65 3.10 5.54
C ALA A 44 -6.39 3.81 5.03
N PHE A 45 -5.46 3.06 4.47
CA PHE A 45 -4.36 3.56 3.67
C PHE A 45 -4.65 3.35 2.19
N LEU A 46 -4.47 4.40 1.40
CA LEU A 46 -4.62 4.39 -0.05
C LEU A 46 -3.24 4.46 -0.68
N ILE A 47 -2.86 3.42 -1.40
CA ILE A 47 -1.59 3.37 -2.12
C ILE A 47 -1.87 3.59 -3.61
N LYS A 48 -1.48 4.75 -4.12
CA LYS A 48 -1.64 5.15 -5.51
C LYS A 48 -0.37 4.84 -6.29
N ASN A 49 -0.56 4.34 -7.52
CA ASN A 49 0.55 4.26 -8.46
C ASN A 49 0.89 5.67 -8.99
N ALA A 50 2.13 6.10 -8.77
CA ALA A 50 2.64 7.39 -9.23
C ALA A 50 3.55 7.27 -10.47
N GLU A 51 3.74 6.06 -11.00
CA GLU A 51 4.45 5.84 -12.26
C GLU A 51 3.61 6.30 -13.46
N CYS A 52 4.27 6.88 -14.46
CA CYS A 52 3.62 7.32 -15.70
C CYS A 52 3.20 6.17 -16.61
N CYS A 53 3.89 5.03 -16.52
CA CYS A 53 4.05 4.16 -17.70
C CYS A 53 4.05 2.65 -17.39
N LYS A 54 3.95 2.25 -16.11
CA LYS A 54 3.86 0.84 -15.73
C LYS A 54 3.00 0.62 -14.49
N SER A 55 2.43 -0.58 -14.39
CA SER A 55 1.84 -1.07 -13.15
C SER A 55 2.95 -1.31 -12.12
N ILE A 56 2.74 -0.88 -10.89
CA ILE A 56 3.64 -1.20 -9.78
C ILE A 56 3.11 -2.40 -9.02
N MET A 57 3.99 -3.26 -8.54
CA MET A 57 3.62 -4.28 -7.56
C MET A 57 3.83 -3.69 -6.18
N VAL A 58 2.81 -3.74 -5.34
CA VAL A 58 2.84 -3.26 -3.96
C VAL A 58 2.59 -4.43 -3.03
N LYS A 59 3.46 -4.56 -2.03
CA LYS A 59 3.35 -5.53 -0.95
C LYS A 59 3.29 -4.78 0.37
N VAL A 60 2.25 -5.07 1.14
CA VAL A 60 2.03 -4.50 2.46
C VAL A 60 2.11 -5.61 3.48
N SER A 61 3.07 -5.49 4.39
CA SER A 61 3.34 -6.46 5.45
C SER A 61 3.28 -5.77 6.80
N LYS A 62 2.77 -6.48 7.81
CA LYS A 62 2.83 -6.02 9.20
C LYS A 62 4.23 -6.34 9.76
N LYS A 63 4.87 -5.33 10.33
CA LYS A 63 6.03 -5.46 11.21
C LYS A 63 5.53 -6.10 12.49
N ASP A 64 6.10 -7.25 12.84
CA ASP A 64 5.67 -8.04 14.01
C ASP A 64 5.77 -7.22 15.31
#